data_AF-A0AAI8V7Z9-F1
#
_entry.id   AF-A0AAI8V7Z9-F1
#
_cell.length_a   1.000
_cell.length_b   1.000
_cell.length_c   1.000
_cell.angle_alpha   90.00
_cell.angle_beta   90.00
_cell.angle_gamma   90.00
#
_symmetry.space_group_name_H-M   'P 1'
#
loop_
_entity.id
_entity.type
_entity.pdbx_description
1 polymer ?
#
loop_
_entity_poly.entity_id
_entity_poly.type
_entity_poly.pdbx_seq_one_letter_code
_entity_poly.pdbx_strand_id
1 'polypeptide(L)'
;MADEESGAEAAAQGDEPPEPSSSGPKSSITLNVPNPAVSYGRLNPEIEENVALVGDLSGDGLRTDATDRRNMLGSNLATRLPSSQDDQGSTSRGTTSSDPSTPSANQRDASHLLGLPSELIDAVFSFLSPIELATASLVCHALRQHAIADIQWQRHVLSNLPGNKIASPYPCQTWYELYTAHDPYWFLTKHKLWFCDRELAGQMVIVRYDERRGCIEGYQLVAARNRNGSEPWLADSSVHIHYFEPRVNLHLDKPVLQFDANSLENLLRNSSSPGKPSKRFRQFFAEQPMRYDHGTDPRFSNFLLARPLSESAVVDRMDKQFPYGHVWPPPAIPARHRVLGHPSGIIRPSRDHVANLSSSIFKPSTRAEASDQTFRIRQWMDLATLGVHLGEEVVTYSTLDSSLYTPTPEKPWRGIWVGDYSGHGCEFLLLNQPDDDVEGEEGPLVRSENETEEDFQERFLRERVYRGRLEAIKLTGDPNVPRGEYTFVATDLGDDGFVGVAQEPPFQGARVVKSKGHVAAMGFHQDKYIESQLILISHNRLATYWVEFGHISFFERVDIDQFLVPG
;
A
#
# COMPACT_ATOMS: atom_id res chain seq x y z
N MET A 1 6.56 62.00 -45.46
CA MET A 1 7.81 62.47 -46.06
C MET A 1 8.91 61.99 -45.12
N ALA A 2 9.70 61.02 -45.56
CA ALA A 2 10.92 60.63 -44.86
C ALA A 2 11.93 61.79 -44.97
N ASP A 3 12.79 61.96 -43.95
CA ASP A 3 14.25 61.91 -44.12
C ASP A 3 14.99 62.18 -42.78
N GLU A 4 15.82 61.19 -42.45
CA GLU A 4 17.17 61.13 -41.90
C GLU A 4 17.83 62.24 -41.04
N GLU A 5 18.50 61.72 -39.99
CA GLU A 5 19.86 61.99 -39.48
C GLU A 5 20.26 63.30 -38.78
N SER A 6 20.76 63.17 -37.55
CA SER A 6 22.20 63.40 -37.24
C SER A 6 22.56 63.01 -35.79
N GLY A 7 23.71 62.33 -35.65
CA GLY A 7 24.42 62.07 -34.39
C GLY A 7 25.11 63.34 -33.83
N ALA A 8 25.95 63.32 -32.80
CA ALA A 8 26.76 62.25 -32.20
C ALA A 8 27.37 62.74 -30.86
N GLU A 9 28.18 61.85 -30.25
CA GLU A 9 29.30 62.08 -29.30
C GLU A 9 29.11 61.83 -27.78
N ALA A 10 29.37 60.57 -27.40
CA ALA A 10 30.51 60.06 -26.60
C ALA A 10 30.96 60.77 -25.29
N ALA A 11 31.01 60.01 -24.18
CA ALA A 11 32.28 59.50 -23.58
C ALA A 11 32.08 58.79 -22.21
N ALA A 12 32.48 57.51 -22.20
CA ALA A 12 33.34 56.78 -21.25
C ALA A 12 33.20 56.83 -19.70
N GLN A 13 33.02 55.61 -19.16
CA GLN A 13 33.72 54.94 -18.05
C GLN A 13 33.29 55.15 -16.59
N GLY A 14 32.65 54.09 -16.05
CA GLY A 14 33.27 53.25 -15.01
C GLY A 14 32.77 53.44 -13.57
N ASP A 15 31.97 52.49 -13.08
CA ASP A 15 32.20 51.91 -11.75
C ASP A 15 31.48 50.55 -11.56
N GLU A 16 32.22 49.60 -11.01
CA GLU A 16 31.86 48.23 -10.64
C GLU A 16 30.85 48.18 -9.46
N PRO A 17 29.93 47.19 -9.41
CA PRO A 17 29.31 46.76 -8.17
C PRO A 17 29.95 45.46 -7.63
N PRO A 18 29.95 45.23 -6.30
CA PRO A 18 30.73 44.18 -5.66
C PRO A 18 30.08 42.79 -5.70
N GLU A 19 30.94 41.77 -5.58
CA GLU A 19 30.62 40.33 -5.52
C GLU A 19 29.76 39.88 -4.32
N PRO A 20 29.08 38.71 -4.41
CA PRO A 20 28.04 38.30 -3.48
C PRO A 20 28.57 37.52 -2.26
N SER A 21 28.07 37.87 -1.08
CA SER A 21 28.23 37.07 0.14
C SER A 21 27.25 35.88 0.17
N SER A 22 27.80 34.72 0.52
CA SER A 22 27.18 33.42 0.76
C SER A 22 25.75 33.43 1.35
N SER A 23 24.82 32.74 0.68
CA SER A 23 23.61 32.20 1.31
C SER A 23 23.44 30.74 0.91
N GLY A 24 23.48 29.84 1.90
CA GLY A 24 23.21 28.41 1.73
C GLY A 24 21.80 28.14 1.18
N PRO A 25 21.49 26.89 0.79
CA PRO A 25 20.23 26.58 0.15
C PRO A 25 19.09 26.81 1.14
N LYS A 26 18.24 27.79 0.82
CA LYS A 26 16.96 28.02 1.49
C LYS A 26 16.07 26.80 1.21
N SER A 27 15.79 26.02 2.25
CA SER A 27 14.65 25.11 2.27
C SER A 27 13.39 25.91 1.93
N SER A 28 12.70 25.57 0.84
CA SER A 28 11.40 26.12 0.52
C SER A 28 10.39 25.62 1.55
N ILE A 29 10.22 26.37 2.63
CA ILE A 29 9.09 26.25 3.54
C ILE A 29 7.90 26.84 2.78
N THR A 30 6.99 26.00 2.32
CA THR A 30 5.68 26.44 1.83
C THR A 30 4.90 26.94 3.03
N LEU A 31 4.93 28.25 3.27
CA LEU A 31 3.95 28.90 4.14
C LEU A 31 2.58 28.68 3.47
N ASN A 32 1.62 28.12 4.19
CA ASN A 32 0.22 28.02 3.75
C ASN A 32 -0.31 29.44 3.53
N VAL A 33 -0.20 29.96 2.31
CA VAL A 33 -0.86 31.19 1.90
C VAL A 33 -2.34 30.83 1.71
N PRO A 34 -3.29 31.53 2.35
CA PRO A 34 -4.71 31.27 2.17
C PRO A 34 -5.04 31.24 0.68
N ASN A 35 -5.69 30.18 0.22
CA ASN A 35 -6.07 30.04 -1.18
C ASN A 35 -7.31 30.92 -1.43
N PRO A 36 -7.20 32.08 -2.11
CA PRO A 36 -8.33 32.98 -2.32
C PRO A 36 -9.44 32.37 -3.18
N ALA A 37 -9.22 31.19 -3.78
CA ALA A 37 -10.20 30.43 -4.54
C ALA A 37 -11.12 29.54 -3.68
N VAL A 38 -10.89 29.46 -2.36
CA VAL A 38 -11.66 28.62 -1.44
C VAL A 38 -12.42 29.51 -0.45
N SER A 39 -13.75 29.34 -0.40
CA SER A 39 -14.61 30.03 0.56
C SER A 39 -15.09 29.07 1.64
N TYR A 40 -14.93 29.48 2.89
CA TYR A 40 -15.46 28.81 4.07
C TYR A 40 -16.58 29.66 4.62
N GLY A 41 -17.69 29.03 4.99
CA GLY A 41 -18.87 29.76 5.44
C GLY A 41 -18.79 30.24 6.89
N ARG A 42 -17.88 29.66 7.69
CA ARG A 42 -17.62 30.03 9.08
C ARG A 42 -16.12 30.23 9.32
N LEU A 43 -15.49 29.35 10.11
CA LEU A 43 -14.05 29.40 10.37
C LEU A 43 -13.26 28.87 9.17
N ASN A 44 -12.19 29.57 8.79
CA ASN A 44 -11.30 29.13 7.71
C ASN A 44 -10.23 28.16 8.27
N PRO A 45 -10.25 26.86 7.94
CA PRO A 45 -9.28 25.88 8.42
C PRO A 45 -7.87 26.08 7.84
N GLU A 46 -7.69 26.84 6.77
CA GLU A 46 -6.35 27.16 6.23
C GLU A 46 -5.58 28.15 7.13
N ILE A 47 -6.27 28.84 8.04
CA ILE A 47 -5.66 29.69 9.06
C ILE A 47 -5.47 28.85 10.33
N GLU A 48 -4.22 28.49 10.64
CA GLU A 48 -3.91 27.58 11.76
C GLU A 48 -4.49 28.04 13.11
N GLU A 49 -4.55 29.35 13.35
CA GLU A 49 -5.08 29.93 14.57
C GLU A 49 -6.57 29.58 14.79
N ASN A 50 -7.33 29.37 13.71
CA ASN A 50 -8.74 28.98 13.78
C ASN A 50 -8.92 27.55 14.29
N VAL A 51 -7.90 26.68 14.13
CA VAL A 51 -7.93 25.33 14.69
C VAL A 51 -7.93 25.38 16.22
N ALA A 52 -7.40 26.42 16.85
CA ALA A 52 -7.49 26.58 18.30
C ALA A 52 -8.91 26.95 18.78
N LEU A 53 -9.74 27.54 17.91
CA LEU A 53 -11.08 28.03 18.26
C LEU A 53 -12.16 26.94 18.24
N VAL A 54 -11.89 25.82 17.57
CA VAL A 54 -12.87 24.73 17.42
C VAL A 54 -12.95 23.81 18.63
N GLY A 55 -14.14 23.27 18.91
CA GLY A 55 -14.39 22.39 20.05
C GLY A 55 -13.64 21.05 19.94
N ASP A 56 -13.04 20.59 21.03
CA ASP A 56 -12.40 19.27 21.09
C ASP A 56 -13.41 18.20 21.56
N LEU A 57 -13.60 17.17 20.75
CA LEU A 57 -14.35 15.97 21.08
C LEU A 57 -13.39 14.88 21.55
N SER A 58 -13.80 14.13 22.58
CA SER A 58 -12.99 12.99 23.06
C SER A 58 -12.65 12.04 21.90
N GLY A 59 -11.34 11.78 21.74
CA GLY A 59 -10.78 10.77 20.84
C GLY A 59 -10.68 9.38 21.47
N ASP A 60 -11.34 9.15 22.61
CA ASP A 60 -11.33 7.84 23.29
C ASP A 60 -11.82 6.75 22.33
N GLY A 61 -11.02 5.68 22.20
CA GLY A 61 -11.29 4.57 21.28
C GLY A 61 -10.96 4.83 19.81
N LEU A 62 -10.54 6.05 19.44
CA LEU A 62 -10.07 6.41 18.09
C LEU A 62 -8.55 6.49 18.00
N ARG A 63 -7.87 6.79 19.11
CA ARG A 63 -6.41 6.65 19.18
C ARG A 63 -6.08 5.17 19.25
N THR A 64 -5.52 4.66 18.16
CA THR A 64 -5.18 3.25 18.02
C THR A 64 -3.95 2.92 18.85
N ASP A 65 -4.14 2.08 19.86
CA ASP A 65 -3.04 1.55 20.68
C ASP A 65 -2.53 0.22 20.11
N ALA A 66 -1.40 -0.25 20.64
CA ALA A 66 -0.80 -1.52 20.23
C ALA A 66 -1.69 -2.75 20.44
N THR A 67 -2.77 -2.62 21.22
CA THR A 67 -3.66 -3.71 21.62
C THR A 67 -4.93 -3.78 20.77
N ASP A 68 -5.17 -2.81 19.87
CA ASP A 68 -6.31 -2.86 18.95
C ASP A 68 -6.15 -4.00 17.93
N ARG A 69 -6.71 -5.16 18.30
CA ARG A 69 -6.69 -6.39 17.50
C ARG A 69 -7.29 -6.20 16.11
N ARG A 70 -8.16 -5.20 15.93
CA ARG A 70 -8.79 -4.90 14.63
C ARG A 70 -7.76 -4.44 13.59
N ASN A 71 -6.60 -3.95 14.03
CA ASN A 71 -5.52 -3.46 13.16
C ASN A 71 -4.31 -4.43 13.07
N MET A 72 -4.36 -5.54 13.80
CA MET A 72 -3.36 -6.61 13.80
C MET A 72 -3.89 -7.84 13.06
N LEU A 73 -3.77 -7.82 11.74
CA LEU A 73 -4.24 -8.92 10.89
C LEU A 73 -3.32 -10.14 11.05
N GLY A 74 -3.88 -11.32 11.35
CA GLY A 74 -3.17 -12.60 11.29
C GLY A 74 -2.79 -13.26 12.61
N SER A 75 -3.11 -12.68 13.79
CA SER A 75 -2.84 -13.32 15.09
C SER A 75 -3.59 -14.65 15.28
N ASN A 76 -4.68 -14.88 14.53
CA ASN A 76 -5.52 -16.08 14.63
C ASN A 76 -5.20 -17.20 13.63
N LEU A 77 -4.12 -17.10 12.83
CA LEU A 77 -3.74 -18.16 11.87
C LEU A 77 -2.50 -18.98 12.30
N ALA A 78 -1.98 -18.78 13.50
CA ALA A 78 -0.84 -19.54 14.04
C ALA A 78 -1.23 -20.76 14.91
N THR A 79 -2.52 -20.94 15.26
CA THR A 79 -2.95 -21.97 16.23
C THR A 79 -3.44 -23.29 15.60
N ARG A 80 -3.20 -23.54 14.31
CA ARG A 80 -3.59 -24.81 13.64
C ARG A 80 -2.48 -25.47 12.83
N LEU A 81 -1.27 -25.49 13.38
CA LEU A 81 -0.29 -26.53 13.01
C LEU A 81 -0.34 -27.64 14.08
N PRO A 82 -0.56 -28.92 13.72
CA PRO A 82 -0.41 -30.01 14.67
C PRO A 82 1.05 -30.05 15.11
N SER A 83 1.26 -29.88 16.41
CA SER A 83 2.54 -30.04 17.09
C SER A 83 3.14 -31.41 16.74
N SER A 84 4.28 -31.42 16.06
CA SER A 84 5.15 -32.60 16.00
C SER A 84 5.66 -32.86 17.42
N GLN A 85 5.02 -33.80 18.11
CA GLN A 85 5.57 -34.37 19.33
C GLN A 85 6.84 -35.14 18.97
N ASP A 86 7.92 -34.71 19.62
CA ASP A 86 9.16 -35.45 19.77
C ASP A 86 8.85 -36.85 20.31
N ASP A 87 9.13 -37.89 19.52
CA ASP A 87 9.22 -39.25 20.05
C ASP A 87 10.70 -39.64 20.10
N GLN A 88 11.25 -39.52 21.30
CA GLN A 88 12.61 -39.91 21.63
C GLN A 88 12.74 -41.44 21.58
N GLY A 89 13.80 -41.90 20.93
CA GLY A 89 14.10 -43.31 20.78
C GLY A 89 14.22 -44.04 22.12
N SER A 90 13.59 -45.21 22.20
CA SER A 90 13.93 -46.24 23.17
C SER A 90 14.61 -47.41 22.46
N THR A 91 15.87 -47.63 22.81
CA THR A 91 16.67 -48.78 22.41
C THR A 91 16.22 -50.02 23.17
N SER A 92 15.61 -50.99 22.49
CA SER A 92 15.44 -52.35 23.02
C SER A 92 16.29 -53.35 22.23
N ARG A 93 17.30 -53.90 22.91
CA ARG A 93 18.05 -55.09 22.50
C ARG A 93 17.09 -56.29 22.37
N GLY A 94 17.02 -56.86 21.17
CA GLY A 94 16.34 -58.13 20.90
C GLY A 94 17.30 -59.08 20.18
N THR A 95 17.53 -60.22 20.82
CA THR A 95 18.51 -61.25 20.51
C THR A 95 18.19 -62.00 19.21
N THR A 96 19.26 -62.43 18.54
CA THR A 96 19.32 -63.23 17.31
C THR A 96 18.57 -64.57 17.36
N SER A 97 17.87 -64.93 16.27
CA SER A 97 17.76 -66.32 15.79
C SER A 97 17.68 -66.38 14.27
N SER A 98 18.65 -67.09 13.68
CA SER A 98 18.69 -67.71 12.33
C SER A 98 17.37 -68.40 11.96
N ASP A 99 16.89 -68.49 10.72
CA ASP A 99 17.56 -68.88 9.46
C ASP A 99 16.58 -68.62 8.26
N PRO A 100 16.83 -68.99 6.98
CA PRO A 100 16.64 -68.09 5.84
C PRO A 100 15.55 -68.56 4.87
N SER A 101 14.71 -67.63 4.42
CA SER A 101 13.92 -67.80 3.20
C SER A 101 14.16 -66.60 2.31
N THR A 102 15.08 -66.78 1.38
CA THR A 102 15.44 -65.88 0.29
C THR A 102 14.18 -65.41 -0.47
N PRO A 103 13.81 -64.13 -0.45
CA PRO A 103 12.97 -63.58 -1.50
C PRO A 103 13.86 -63.31 -2.71
N SER A 104 13.41 -63.82 -3.85
CA SER A 104 13.92 -63.53 -5.19
C SER A 104 14.34 -62.06 -5.35
N ALA A 105 15.60 -61.84 -5.67
CA ALA A 105 16.25 -60.55 -5.86
C ALA A 105 15.84 -59.84 -7.16
N ASN A 106 14.53 -59.64 -7.41
CA ASN A 106 14.05 -59.02 -8.65
C ASN A 106 12.88 -58.03 -8.54
N GLN A 107 12.47 -57.60 -7.33
CA GLN A 107 11.72 -56.34 -7.20
C GLN A 107 12.72 -55.24 -6.86
N ARG A 108 13.20 -54.54 -7.90
CA ARG A 108 13.80 -53.22 -7.69
C ARG A 108 12.73 -52.39 -7.00
N ASP A 109 13.07 -51.74 -5.89
CA ASP A 109 12.25 -50.77 -5.18
C ASP A 109 11.81 -49.67 -6.15
N ALA A 110 10.73 -49.92 -6.88
CA ALA A 110 10.15 -48.95 -7.78
C ALA A 110 9.51 -47.88 -6.89
N SER A 111 9.97 -46.64 -7.03
CA SER A 111 9.38 -45.52 -6.31
C SER A 111 7.87 -45.51 -6.56
N HIS A 112 7.09 -45.68 -5.49
CA HIS A 112 5.62 -45.72 -5.57
C HIS A 112 5.04 -44.43 -6.20
N LEU A 113 5.73 -43.31 -6.01
CA LEU A 113 5.38 -42.03 -6.64
C LEU A 113 5.63 -42.04 -8.15
N LEU A 114 6.79 -42.57 -8.60
CA LEU A 114 7.12 -42.67 -10.02
C LEU A 114 6.36 -43.78 -10.76
N GLY A 115 5.66 -44.65 -10.02
CA GLY A 115 4.74 -45.63 -10.56
C GLY A 115 3.34 -45.08 -10.88
N LEU A 116 3.05 -43.83 -10.49
CA LEU A 116 1.78 -43.17 -10.82
C LEU A 116 1.76 -42.70 -12.29
N PRO A 117 0.58 -42.63 -12.93
CA PRO A 117 0.39 -41.90 -14.18
C PRO A 117 0.87 -40.45 -14.06
N SER A 118 1.45 -39.92 -15.14
CA SER A 118 1.98 -38.56 -15.24
C SER A 118 0.97 -37.49 -14.80
N GLU A 119 -0.30 -37.67 -15.16
CA GLU A 119 -1.38 -36.74 -14.83
C GLU A 119 -1.63 -36.66 -13.32
N LEU A 120 -1.47 -37.78 -12.60
CA LEU A 120 -1.60 -37.79 -11.14
C LEU A 120 -0.39 -37.14 -10.47
N ILE A 121 0.81 -37.33 -11.03
CA ILE A 121 2.02 -36.64 -10.55
C ILE A 121 1.86 -35.13 -10.77
N ASP A 122 1.41 -34.70 -11.94
CA ASP A 122 1.16 -33.29 -12.25
C ASP A 122 0.05 -32.69 -11.38
N ALA A 123 -1.00 -33.46 -11.08
CA ALA A 123 -2.05 -33.06 -10.14
C ALA A 123 -1.50 -32.88 -8.71
N VAL A 124 -0.66 -33.80 -8.22
CA VAL A 124 0.01 -33.64 -6.92
C VAL A 124 0.91 -32.40 -6.93
N PHE A 125 1.66 -32.18 -8.01
CA PHE A 125 2.56 -31.04 -8.15
C PHE A 125 1.80 -29.72 -8.25
N SER A 126 0.53 -29.74 -8.65
CA SER A 126 -0.35 -28.56 -8.68
C SER A 126 -0.68 -28.00 -7.29
N PHE A 127 -0.38 -28.72 -6.21
CA PHE A 127 -0.53 -28.22 -4.84
C PHE A 127 0.76 -27.64 -4.26
N LEU A 128 1.90 -27.83 -4.94
CA LEU A 128 3.21 -27.38 -4.45
C LEU A 128 3.42 -25.90 -4.74
N SER A 129 4.15 -25.23 -3.85
CA SER A 129 4.69 -23.89 -4.07
C SER A 129 5.90 -23.92 -5.04
N PRO A 130 6.28 -22.76 -5.60
CA PRO A 130 7.46 -22.66 -6.47
C PRO A 130 8.76 -23.17 -5.84
N ILE A 131 8.94 -22.98 -4.52
CA ILE A 131 10.14 -23.44 -3.79
C ILE A 131 10.11 -24.97 -3.61
N GLU A 132 8.94 -25.53 -3.34
CA GLU A 132 8.76 -26.99 -3.23
C GLU A 132 8.93 -27.67 -4.60
N LEU A 133 8.43 -27.06 -5.68
CA LEU A 133 8.69 -27.51 -7.06
C LEU A 133 10.19 -27.49 -7.37
N ALA A 134 10.89 -26.40 -7.03
CA ALA A 134 12.33 -26.33 -7.19
C ALA A 134 13.05 -27.43 -6.39
N THR A 135 12.60 -27.72 -5.17
CA THR A 135 13.15 -28.80 -4.33
C THR A 135 12.89 -30.19 -4.93
N ALA A 136 11.67 -30.46 -5.39
CA ALA A 136 11.30 -31.70 -6.07
C ALA A 136 12.14 -31.92 -7.35
N SER A 137 12.47 -30.83 -8.06
CA SER A 137 13.30 -30.88 -9.26
C SER A 137 14.73 -31.35 -9.02
N LEU A 138 15.22 -31.27 -7.78
CA LEU A 138 16.56 -31.70 -7.39
C LEU A 138 16.64 -33.19 -7.01
N VAL A 139 15.49 -33.88 -6.86
CA VAL A 139 15.44 -35.26 -6.37
C VAL A 139 15.88 -36.26 -7.45
N CYS A 140 15.26 -36.24 -8.63
CA CYS A 140 15.62 -37.11 -9.75
C CYS A 140 15.16 -36.55 -11.11
N HIS A 141 15.65 -37.13 -12.22
CA HIS A 141 15.31 -36.68 -13.58
C HIS A 141 13.81 -36.69 -13.90
N ALA A 142 13.08 -37.73 -13.49
CA ALA A 142 11.64 -37.83 -13.74
C ALA A 142 10.86 -36.72 -13.02
N LEU A 143 11.05 -36.55 -11.71
CA LEU A 143 10.42 -35.47 -10.95
C LEU A 143 10.85 -34.08 -11.45
N ARG A 144 12.09 -33.93 -11.94
CA ARG A 144 12.52 -32.68 -12.58
C ARG A 144 11.69 -32.35 -13.81
N GLN A 145 11.36 -33.31 -14.66
CA GLN A 145 10.54 -33.07 -15.85
C GLN A 145 9.13 -32.57 -15.48
N HIS A 146 8.51 -33.16 -14.46
CA HIS A 146 7.21 -32.71 -13.95
C HIS A 146 7.30 -31.35 -13.22
N ALA A 147 8.36 -31.13 -12.44
CA ALA A 147 8.52 -29.89 -11.67
C ALA A 147 8.71 -28.65 -12.55
N ILE A 148 9.39 -28.80 -13.69
CA ILE A 148 9.64 -27.69 -14.64
C ILE A 148 8.56 -27.58 -15.73
N ALA A 149 7.53 -28.43 -15.71
CA ALA A 149 6.47 -28.40 -16.70
C ALA A 149 5.71 -27.07 -16.67
N ASP A 150 5.53 -26.45 -17.83
CA ASP A 150 4.97 -25.10 -17.96
C ASP A 150 3.61 -24.91 -17.31
N ILE A 151 2.77 -25.95 -17.29
CA ILE A 151 1.44 -25.90 -16.66
C ILE A 151 1.53 -25.55 -15.16
N GLN A 152 2.60 -25.96 -14.48
CA GLN A 152 2.83 -25.66 -13.08
C GLN A 152 3.21 -24.20 -12.86
N TRP A 153 3.94 -23.61 -13.80
CA TRP A 153 4.44 -22.24 -13.68
C TRP A 153 3.43 -21.21 -14.20
N GLN A 154 2.62 -21.58 -15.20
CA GLN A 154 1.51 -20.76 -15.68
C GLN A 154 0.54 -20.42 -14.55
N ARG A 155 0.10 -21.41 -13.76
CA ARG A 155 -0.78 -21.15 -12.60
C ARG A 155 -0.16 -20.21 -11.58
N HIS A 156 1.14 -20.34 -11.32
CA HIS A 156 1.84 -19.48 -10.38
C HIS A 156 1.97 -18.04 -10.89
N VAL A 157 2.32 -17.84 -12.17
CA VAL A 157 2.35 -16.49 -12.77
C VAL A 157 0.97 -15.86 -12.70
N LEU A 158 -0.08 -16.55 -13.19
CA LEU A 158 -1.44 -16.02 -13.21
C LEU A 158 -1.99 -15.73 -11.82
N SER A 159 -1.62 -16.51 -10.80
CA SER A 159 -2.02 -16.24 -9.40
C SER A 159 -1.42 -14.95 -8.83
N ASN A 160 -0.35 -14.42 -9.41
CA ASN A 160 0.29 -13.16 -9.02
C ASN A 160 -0.18 -11.96 -9.85
N LEU A 161 -1.19 -12.12 -10.71
CA LEU A 161 -1.71 -11.08 -11.60
C LEU A 161 -3.23 -10.91 -11.45
N PRO A 162 -3.74 -10.56 -10.24
CA PRO A 162 -5.15 -10.28 -10.06
C PRO A 162 -5.55 -9.05 -10.90
N GLY A 163 -6.53 -9.21 -11.80
CA GLY A 163 -7.04 -8.13 -12.64
C GLY A 163 -6.31 -7.92 -13.99
N ASN A 164 -5.20 -8.61 -14.25
CA ASN A 164 -4.50 -8.57 -15.53
C ASN A 164 -4.11 -9.97 -15.99
N LYS A 165 -5.05 -10.68 -16.63
CA LYS A 165 -4.81 -12.04 -17.13
C LYS A 165 -4.08 -11.99 -18.47
N ILE A 166 -2.79 -12.28 -18.44
CA ILE A 166 -1.96 -12.45 -19.63
C ILE A 166 -2.21 -13.80 -20.31
N ALA A 167 -2.05 -13.84 -21.63
CA ALA A 167 -2.32 -15.04 -22.43
C ALA A 167 -1.04 -15.83 -22.76
N SER A 168 0.12 -15.19 -22.70
CA SER A 168 1.40 -15.70 -23.17
C SER A 168 2.52 -15.45 -22.14
N PRO A 169 3.55 -16.31 -22.10
CA PRO A 169 4.76 -16.05 -21.32
C PRO A 169 5.71 -15.04 -22.00
N TYR A 170 5.31 -14.46 -23.14
CA TYR A 170 6.11 -13.46 -23.87
C TYR A 170 6.60 -12.35 -22.92
N PRO A 171 7.86 -11.90 -23.07
CA PRO A 171 8.88 -12.24 -24.08
C PRO A 171 9.68 -13.52 -23.78
N CYS A 172 9.39 -14.22 -22.69
CA CYS A 172 10.04 -15.50 -22.39
C CYS A 172 9.46 -16.62 -23.27
N GLN A 173 10.19 -17.73 -23.42
CA GLN A 173 9.71 -18.86 -24.23
C GLN A 173 8.73 -19.75 -23.45
N THR A 174 8.88 -19.78 -22.12
CA THR A 174 8.12 -20.64 -21.21
C THR A 174 7.63 -19.86 -20.00
N TRP A 175 6.55 -20.35 -19.38
CA TRP A 175 6.06 -19.80 -18.11
C TRP A 175 7.05 -20.00 -16.97
N TYR A 176 7.85 -21.07 -17.02
CA TYR A 176 8.93 -21.31 -16.07
C TYR A 176 9.98 -20.20 -16.15
N GLU A 177 10.48 -19.88 -17.35
CA GLU A 177 11.43 -18.79 -17.56
C GLU A 177 10.86 -17.46 -17.07
N LEU A 178 9.61 -17.15 -17.44
CA LEU A 178 8.98 -15.91 -17.01
C LEU A 178 8.89 -15.81 -15.49
N TYR A 179 8.44 -16.87 -14.82
CA TYR A 179 8.35 -16.87 -13.37
C TYR A 179 9.73 -16.65 -12.73
N THR A 180 10.75 -17.39 -13.17
CA THR A 180 12.10 -17.30 -12.61
C THR A 180 12.78 -15.96 -12.89
N ALA A 181 12.44 -15.28 -13.98
CA ALA A 181 13.00 -13.98 -14.35
C ALA A 181 12.59 -12.86 -13.37
N HIS A 182 11.40 -12.98 -12.77
CA HIS A 182 10.87 -12.01 -11.82
C HIS A 182 10.90 -12.50 -10.37
N ASP A 183 11.35 -13.73 -10.11
CA ASP A 183 11.49 -14.24 -8.75
C ASP A 183 12.57 -13.46 -7.97
N PRO A 184 12.30 -12.95 -6.74
CA PRO A 184 11.13 -13.18 -5.89
C PRO A 184 10.04 -12.07 -5.92
N TYR A 185 10.03 -11.16 -6.89
CA TYR A 185 9.26 -9.91 -6.91
C TYR A 185 7.79 -10.02 -7.34
N TRP A 186 7.29 -11.22 -7.64
CA TRP A 186 5.88 -11.43 -8.02
C TRP A 186 4.85 -10.95 -6.99
N PHE A 187 5.24 -10.80 -5.72
CA PHE A 187 4.37 -10.23 -4.70
C PHE A 187 3.95 -8.78 -5.03
N LEU A 188 4.76 -8.04 -5.79
CA LEU A 188 4.48 -6.65 -6.17
C LEU A 188 3.19 -6.53 -6.98
N THR A 189 3.05 -7.34 -8.03
CA THR A 189 1.85 -7.36 -8.87
C THR A 189 0.69 -8.09 -8.21
N LYS A 190 0.97 -9.09 -7.37
CA LYS A 190 -0.05 -9.79 -6.58
C LYS A 190 -0.81 -8.83 -5.67
N HIS A 191 -0.10 -7.91 -5.03
CA HIS A 191 -0.68 -6.95 -4.12
C HIS A 191 -1.16 -5.66 -4.80
N LYS A 192 -0.65 -5.35 -6.00
CA LYS A 192 -1.00 -4.25 -6.93
C LYS A 192 -0.92 -2.83 -6.37
N LEU A 193 -1.45 -2.56 -5.18
CA LEU A 193 -1.50 -1.26 -4.52
C LEU A 193 -0.40 -1.15 -3.47
N TRP A 194 0.36 -0.07 -3.52
CA TRP A 194 1.46 0.20 -2.58
C TRP A 194 1.42 1.66 -2.13
N PHE A 195 1.66 1.92 -0.85
CA PHE A 195 1.77 3.27 -0.29
C PHE A 195 3.02 3.37 0.58
N CYS A 196 3.56 4.58 0.80
CA CYS A 196 4.89 4.73 1.40
C CYS A 196 5.01 5.74 2.53
N ASP A 197 6.12 5.61 3.26
CA ASP A 197 6.51 6.44 4.39
C ASP A 197 7.21 7.76 4.00
N ARG A 198 7.08 8.24 2.77
CA ARG A 198 7.67 9.50 2.33
C ARG A 198 7.04 10.70 3.06
N GLU A 199 7.83 11.46 3.82
CA GLU A 199 7.45 12.70 4.50
C GLU A 199 6.21 12.61 5.43
N LEU A 200 5.25 13.54 5.32
CA LEU A 200 3.92 13.50 5.97
C LEU A 200 2.84 13.05 4.98
N ALA A 201 2.96 13.49 3.73
CA ALA A 201 1.96 13.24 2.69
C ALA A 201 1.99 11.83 2.10
N GLY A 202 3.16 11.18 2.02
CA GLY A 202 3.29 9.87 1.39
C GLY A 202 3.15 9.91 -0.12
N GLN A 203 3.08 8.71 -0.70
CA GLN A 203 2.87 8.48 -2.12
C GLN A 203 2.19 7.13 -2.28
N MET A 204 1.31 7.01 -3.26
CA MET A 204 0.66 5.75 -3.64
C MET A 204 1.10 5.33 -5.04
N VAL A 205 1.27 4.03 -5.25
CA VAL A 205 1.80 3.41 -6.46
C VAL A 205 0.94 2.22 -6.84
N ILE A 206 0.62 2.10 -8.13
CA ILE A 206 0.04 0.89 -8.71
C ILE A 206 1.15 0.13 -9.43
N VAL A 207 1.32 -1.14 -9.07
CA VAL A 207 2.27 -2.07 -9.70
C VAL A 207 1.51 -3.05 -10.56
N ARG A 208 1.95 -3.18 -11.82
CA ARG A 208 1.35 -4.04 -12.83
C ARG A 208 2.42 -4.77 -13.63
N TYR A 209 1.98 -5.70 -14.46
CA TYR A 209 2.83 -6.44 -15.38
C TYR A 209 2.48 -6.06 -16.83
N ASP A 210 3.48 -5.75 -17.64
CA ASP A 210 3.35 -5.54 -19.08
C ASP A 210 3.82 -6.78 -19.85
N GLU A 211 2.86 -7.51 -20.43
CA GLU A 211 3.09 -8.71 -21.26
C GLU A 211 3.96 -8.41 -22.48
N ARG A 212 3.82 -7.23 -23.10
CA ARG A 212 4.56 -6.87 -24.31
C ARG A 212 6.05 -6.67 -24.03
N ARG A 213 6.41 -6.25 -22.82
CA ARG A 213 7.81 -6.00 -22.44
C ARG A 213 8.38 -7.07 -21.53
N GLY A 214 7.53 -7.85 -20.89
CA GLY A 214 7.91 -8.77 -19.84
C GLY A 214 8.37 -8.06 -18.58
N CYS A 215 7.79 -6.90 -18.26
CA CYS A 215 8.25 -6.07 -17.15
C CYS A 215 7.20 -5.91 -16.04
N ILE A 216 7.67 -5.97 -14.80
CA ILE A 216 6.90 -5.47 -13.64
C ILE A 216 7.23 -3.99 -13.51
N GLU A 217 6.22 -3.14 -13.55
CA GLU A 217 6.36 -1.68 -13.51
C GLU A 217 5.41 -1.07 -12.48
N GLY A 218 5.90 -0.09 -11.72
CA GLY A 218 5.11 0.62 -10.71
C GLY A 218 5.09 2.11 -10.98
N TYR A 219 3.89 2.69 -11.09
CA TYR A 219 3.69 4.12 -11.33
C TYR A 219 2.94 4.78 -10.20
N GLN A 220 3.29 6.04 -9.92
CA GLN A 220 2.57 6.84 -8.94
C GLN A 220 1.12 7.05 -9.39
N LEU A 221 0.18 6.78 -8.49
CA LEU A 221 -1.21 7.20 -8.65
C LEU A 221 -1.35 8.65 -8.21
N VAL A 222 -1.90 9.49 -9.08
CA VAL A 222 -2.10 10.92 -8.83
C VAL A 222 -3.57 11.27 -9.01
N ALA A 223 -4.06 12.19 -8.19
CA ALA A 223 -5.38 12.77 -8.33
C ALA A 223 -5.24 14.27 -8.56
N ALA A 224 -5.94 14.79 -9.57
CA ALA A 224 -6.00 16.22 -9.84
C ALA A 224 -7.43 16.72 -9.74
N ARG A 225 -7.60 17.92 -9.19
CA ARG A 225 -8.89 18.63 -9.19
C ARG A 225 -9.15 19.20 -10.58
N ASN A 226 -10.36 18.95 -11.10
CA ASN A 226 -10.77 19.46 -12.41
C ASN A 226 -11.33 20.90 -12.36
N ARG A 227 -12.00 21.28 -11.26
CA ARG A 227 -12.67 22.58 -11.11
C ARG A 227 -12.45 23.17 -9.72
N ASN A 228 -12.05 24.44 -9.66
CA ASN A 228 -11.95 25.20 -8.41
C ASN A 228 -13.25 25.96 -8.12
N GLY A 229 -13.54 26.15 -6.84
CA GLY A 229 -14.62 26.99 -6.35
C GLY A 229 -15.59 26.25 -5.43
N SER A 230 -16.56 27.00 -4.94
CA SER A 230 -17.60 26.53 -4.04
C SER A 230 -18.91 27.26 -4.32
N GLU A 231 -20.02 26.67 -3.88
CA GLU A 231 -21.34 27.30 -3.90
C GLU A 231 -21.97 27.25 -2.50
N PRO A 232 -22.79 28.24 -2.12
CA PRO A 232 -23.50 28.20 -0.85
C PRO A 232 -24.55 27.07 -0.89
N TRP A 233 -24.72 26.38 0.24
CA TRP A 233 -25.73 25.34 0.36
C TRP A 233 -27.13 25.96 0.45
N LEU A 234 -28.09 25.39 -0.29
CA LEU A 234 -29.47 25.90 -0.33
C LEU A 234 -30.16 25.92 1.04
N ALA A 235 -29.84 24.94 1.89
CA ALA A 235 -30.43 24.82 3.23
C ALA A 235 -29.84 25.83 4.23
N ASP A 236 -28.56 26.17 4.07
CA ASP A 236 -27.83 27.11 4.93
C ASP A 236 -26.78 27.84 4.09
N SER A 237 -27.04 29.10 3.78
CA SER A 237 -26.13 29.95 2.99
C SER A 237 -24.81 30.27 3.72
N SER A 238 -24.72 29.99 5.02
CA SER A 238 -23.47 30.02 5.79
C SER A 238 -22.63 28.74 5.65
N VAL A 239 -23.04 27.80 4.80
CA VAL A 239 -22.29 26.57 4.51
C VAL A 239 -21.91 26.56 3.04
N HIS A 240 -20.66 26.24 2.74
CA HIS A 240 -20.16 26.18 1.37
C HIS A 240 -19.90 24.74 0.93
N ILE A 241 -20.44 24.36 -0.23
CA ILE A 241 -20.19 23.09 -0.91
C ILE A 241 -19.05 23.29 -1.89
N HIS A 242 -17.96 22.56 -1.74
CA HIS A 242 -16.81 22.68 -2.65
C HIS A 242 -17.03 21.79 -3.88
N TYR A 243 -16.71 22.29 -5.07
CA TYR A 243 -16.84 21.50 -6.29
C TYR A 243 -15.87 20.32 -6.25
N PHE A 244 -16.36 19.14 -6.66
CA PHE A 244 -15.60 17.90 -6.57
C PHE A 244 -15.81 17.02 -7.79
N GLU A 245 -14.78 16.96 -8.61
CA GLU A 245 -14.65 16.13 -9.82
C GLU A 245 -13.18 15.71 -9.96
N PRO A 246 -12.70 14.76 -9.12
CA PRO A 246 -11.31 14.34 -9.15
C PRO A 246 -11.01 13.52 -10.41
N ARG A 247 -9.84 13.74 -11.01
CA ARG A 247 -9.30 12.90 -12.08
C ARG A 247 -8.13 12.10 -11.57
N VAL A 248 -8.29 10.78 -11.51
CA VAL A 248 -7.26 9.85 -11.06
C VAL A 248 -6.53 9.30 -12.28
N ASN A 249 -5.20 9.37 -12.29
CA ASN A 249 -4.35 8.89 -13.37
C ASN A 249 -3.05 8.29 -12.83
N LEU A 250 -2.36 7.50 -13.67
CA LEU A 250 -0.97 7.11 -13.42
C LEU A 250 -0.01 8.15 -14.01
N HIS A 251 1.05 8.48 -13.26
CA HIS A 251 2.16 9.27 -13.77
C HIS A 251 3.12 8.37 -14.55
N LEU A 252 2.83 8.15 -15.84
CA LEU A 252 3.54 7.18 -16.69
C LEU A 252 4.95 7.60 -17.10
N ASP A 253 5.26 8.90 -17.06
CA ASP A 253 6.57 9.43 -17.49
C ASP A 253 7.71 9.01 -16.57
N LYS A 254 7.41 8.68 -15.31
CA LYS A 254 8.41 8.36 -14.30
C LYS A 254 8.02 7.12 -13.48
N PRO A 255 8.50 5.92 -13.88
CA PRO A 255 8.30 4.72 -13.08
C PRO A 255 9.01 4.84 -11.72
N VAL A 256 8.32 4.43 -10.66
CA VAL A 256 8.85 4.35 -9.29
C VAL A 256 9.69 3.08 -9.13
N LEU A 257 9.30 1.99 -9.79
CA LEU A 257 10.06 0.75 -9.87
C LEU A 257 9.86 0.11 -11.24
N GLN A 258 10.85 -0.64 -11.69
CA GLN A 258 10.77 -1.45 -12.90
C GLN A 258 11.71 -2.65 -12.82
N PHE A 259 11.21 -3.83 -13.18
CA PHE A 259 11.99 -5.06 -13.35
C PHE A 259 11.69 -5.66 -14.71
N ASP A 260 12.73 -5.88 -15.51
CA ASP A 260 12.61 -6.47 -16.84
C ASP A 260 13.01 -7.95 -16.82
N ALA A 261 12.21 -8.81 -17.46
CA ALA A 261 12.55 -10.22 -17.61
C ALA A 261 13.91 -10.40 -18.31
N ASN A 262 14.21 -9.55 -19.28
CA ASN A 262 15.45 -9.55 -20.07
C ASN A 262 16.58 -8.67 -19.47
N SER A 263 16.54 -8.41 -18.15
CA SER A 263 17.62 -7.67 -17.48
C SER A 263 19.00 -8.33 -17.68
N LEU A 264 20.06 -7.51 -17.64
CA LEU A 264 21.44 -8.00 -17.78
C LEU A 264 21.74 -9.07 -16.71
N GLU A 265 21.25 -8.88 -15.50
CA GLU A 265 21.37 -9.81 -14.38
C GLU A 265 20.73 -11.17 -14.70
N ASN A 266 19.55 -11.19 -15.33
CA ASN A 266 18.88 -12.42 -15.77
C ASN A 266 19.61 -13.08 -16.94
N LEU A 267 20.13 -12.31 -17.90
CA LEU A 267 20.94 -12.84 -19.00
C LEU A 267 22.24 -13.48 -18.51
N LEU A 268 22.89 -12.88 -17.51
CA LEU A 268 24.09 -13.44 -16.85
C LEU A 268 23.75 -14.70 -16.04
N ARG A 269 22.56 -14.75 -15.43
CA ARG A 269 22.06 -15.94 -14.73
C ARG A 269 21.83 -17.10 -15.70
N ASN A 270 21.22 -16.83 -16.86
CA ASN A 270 20.87 -17.84 -17.86
C ASN A 270 22.07 -18.31 -18.71
N SER A 271 23.08 -17.45 -18.92
CA SER A 271 24.31 -17.80 -19.66
C SER A 271 25.32 -18.62 -18.84
N SER A 272 25.07 -18.78 -17.53
CA SER A 272 25.89 -19.64 -16.67
C SER A 272 25.77 -21.11 -17.12
N SER A 273 26.87 -21.69 -17.63
CA SER A 273 26.90 -23.09 -18.11
C SER A 273 26.28 -24.08 -17.09
N PRO A 274 25.53 -25.13 -17.54
CA PRO A 274 24.79 -26.09 -16.69
C PRO A 274 25.62 -26.93 -15.68
N GLY A 275 26.89 -26.61 -15.45
CA GLY A 275 27.79 -27.30 -14.53
C GLY A 275 28.60 -26.39 -13.60
N LYS A 276 28.56 -25.06 -13.76
CA LYS A 276 29.22 -24.11 -12.85
C LYS A 276 28.37 -22.83 -12.68
N PRO A 277 27.25 -22.87 -11.94
CA PRO A 277 26.57 -21.66 -11.52
C PRO A 277 27.56 -20.79 -10.76
N SER A 278 27.70 -19.52 -11.14
CA SER A 278 28.58 -18.59 -10.42
C SER A 278 28.17 -18.59 -8.93
N LYS A 279 29.15 -18.61 -8.01
CA LYS A 279 28.87 -18.56 -6.56
C LYS A 279 28.02 -17.34 -6.17
N ARG A 280 28.10 -16.26 -6.95
CA ARG A 280 27.28 -15.05 -6.73
C ARG A 280 25.79 -15.37 -6.84
N PHE A 281 25.33 -16.17 -7.80
CA PHE A 281 23.87 -16.37 -8.02
C PHE A 281 23.21 -17.39 -7.08
N ARG A 282 23.95 -18.02 -6.17
CA ARG A 282 23.37 -18.92 -5.13
C ARG A 282 23.07 -18.20 -3.82
N GLN A 283 23.51 -16.96 -3.68
CA GLN A 283 23.37 -16.20 -2.45
C GLN A 283 22.11 -15.34 -2.51
N PHE A 284 21.35 -15.31 -1.42
CA PHE A 284 20.23 -14.40 -1.27
C PHE A 284 20.75 -12.97 -1.24
N PHE A 285 20.20 -12.10 -2.10
CA PHE A 285 20.46 -10.66 -2.06
C PHE A 285 19.18 -9.95 -1.66
N ALA A 286 19.27 -9.20 -0.56
CA ALA A 286 18.19 -8.33 -0.13
C ALA A 286 18.08 -7.07 -0.99
N GLU A 287 19.09 -6.74 -1.79
CA GLU A 287 19.17 -5.51 -2.58
C GLU A 287 19.38 -5.82 -4.06
N GLN A 288 18.58 -5.19 -4.91
CA GLN A 288 18.57 -5.37 -6.35
C GLN A 288 18.61 -4.00 -7.04
N PRO A 289 19.63 -3.71 -7.86
CA PRO A 289 19.64 -2.51 -8.67
C PRO A 289 18.48 -2.49 -9.66
N MET A 290 17.80 -1.35 -9.77
CA MET A 290 16.80 -1.10 -10.81
C MET A 290 17.43 -0.22 -11.87
N ARG A 291 17.61 -0.76 -13.07
CA ARG A 291 18.25 -0.08 -14.20
C ARG A 291 17.22 0.14 -15.28
N TYR A 292 16.51 1.26 -15.20
CA TYR A 292 15.59 1.71 -16.21
C TYR A 292 15.98 3.10 -16.70
N ASP A 293 15.60 3.40 -17.94
CA ASP A 293 15.94 4.68 -18.56
C ASP A 293 15.16 5.79 -17.86
N HIS A 294 15.85 6.51 -16.98
CA HIS A 294 15.35 7.70 -16.31
C HIS A 294 15.28 8.92 -17.27
N GLY A 295 15.56 8.72 -18.57
CA GLY A 295 15.72 9.79 -19.55
C GLY A 295 16.91 10.67 -19.15
N THR A 296 16.62 11.86 -18.66
CA THR A 296 17.62 12.83 -18.18
C THR A 296 17.80 12.84 -16.67
N ASP A 297 17.03 12.07 -15.89
CA ASP A 297 17.12 12.07 -14.42
C ASP A 297 18.35 11.26 -13.96
N PRO A 298 19.36 11.89 -13.31
CA PRO A 298 20.63 11.25 -12.96
C PRO A 298 20.54 10.35 -11.72
N ARG A 299 19.33 10.04 -11.25
CA ARG A 299 19.11 9.24 -10.04
C ARG A 299 19.32 7.76 -10.31
N PHE A 300 20.02 7.12 -9.39
CA PHE A 300 20.11 5.67 -9.26
C PHE A 300 19.06 5.19 -8.28
N SER A 301 18.48 4.02 -8.53
CA SER A 301 17.47 3.42 -7.67
C SER A 301 17.77 1.95 -7.42
N ASN A 302 17.78 1.55 -6.15
CA ASN A 302 17.85 0.15 -5.74
C ASN A 302 16.57 -0.24 -5.02
N PHE A 303 16.11 -1.46 -5.29
CA PHE A 303 15.05 -2.12 -4.55
C PHE A 303 15.64 -2.92 -3.40
N LEU A 304 15.03 -2.84 -2.22
CA LEU A 304 15.45 -3.58 -1.05
C LEU A 304 14.28 -4.35 -0.43
N LEU A 305 14.48 -5.64 -0.19
CA LEU A 305 13.57 -6.45 0.60
C LEU A 305 13.62 -6.00 2.07
N ALA A 306 12.46 -5.95 2.71
CA ALA A 306 12.32 -5.56 4.11
C ALA A 306 12.07 -6.78 5.01
N ARG A 307 12.46 -6.67 6.27
CA ARG A 307 12.20 -7.68 7.30
C ARG A 307 11.13 -7.15 8.27
N PRO A 308 10.03 -7.87 8.50
CA PRO A 308 9.03 -7.50 9.51
C PRO A 308 9.62 -7.40 10.91
N LEU A 309 9.10 -6.49 11.71
CA LEU A 309 9.35 -6.41 13.15
C LEU A 309 8.67 -7.59 13.85
N SER A 310 9.26 -8.06 14.95
CA SER A 310 8.60 -8.99 15.86
C SER A 310 7.44 -8.31 16.59
N GLU A 311 6.41 -9.07 16.96
CA GLU A 311 5.21 -8.55 17.64
C GLU A 311 5.56 -7.72 18.90
N SER A 312 6.47 -8.19 19.74
CA SER A 312 6.92 -7.43 20.94
C SER A 312 7.51 -6.06 20.59
N ALA A 313 8.33 -6.00 19.54
CA ALA A 313 8.96 -4.77 19.09
C ALA A 313 7.97 -3.79 18.44
N VAL A 314 6.87 -4.30 17.90
CA VAL A 314 5.77 -3.49 17.37
C VAL A 314 5.00 -2.85 18.53
N VAL A 315 4.61 -3.64 19.53
CA VAL A 315 3.85 -3.18 20.70
C VAL A 315 4.59 -2.08 21.44
N ASP A 316 5.86 -2.31 21.80
CA ASP A 316 6.69 -1.34 22.53
C ASP A 316 6.87 0.01 21.81
N ARG A 317 6.70 0.04 20.49
CA ARG A 317 6.87 1.24 19.67
C ARG A 317 5.57 1.97 19.40
N MET A 318 4.48 1.24 19.19
CA MET A 318 3.16 1.81 18.88
C MET A 318 2.57 2.61 20.03
N ASP A 319 2.92 2.29 21.28
CA ASP A 319 2.48 3.05 22.46
C ASP A 319 3.10 4.46 22.57
N LYS A 320 4.07 4.79 21.70
CA LYS A 320 4.67 6.12 21.63
C LYS A 320 3.74 7.07 20.89
N GLN A 321 3.76 8.34 21.29
CA GLN A 321 3.09 9.40 20.52
C GLN A 321 3.60 9.43 19.07
N PHE A 322 2.80 10.04 18.19
CA PHE A 322 3.16 10.28 16.80
C PHE A 322 4.63 10.75 16.71
N PRO A 323 5.47 10.10 15.88
CA PRO A 323 5.16 9.17 14.80
C PRO A 323 5.24 7.68 15.19
N TYR A 324 4.74 7.29 16.38
CA TYR A 324 4.58 5.88 16.82
C TYR A 324 5.86 5.05 16.78
N GLY A 325 6.98 5.65 17.22
CA GLY A 325 8.29 4.98 17.19
C GLY A 325 8.77 4.60 15.78
N HIS A 326 8.21 5.24 14.75
CA HIS A 326 8.44 5.01 13.33
C HIS A 326 8.05 3.60 12.87
N VAL A 327 7.01 3.02 13.47
CA VAL A 327 6.41 1.79 12.96
C VAL A 327 5.66 2.11 11.66
N TRP A 328 5.92 1.31 10.63
CA TRP A 328 5.30 1.46 9.31
C TRP A 328 4.67 0.15 8.83
N PRO A 329 3.41 0.13 8.33
CA PRO A 329 2.45 1.24 8.31
C PRO A 329 2.12 1.79 9.70
N PRO A 330 1.50 2.99 9.82
CA PRO A 330 1.07 3.54 11.10
C PRO A 330 -0.09 2.73 11.71
N PRO A 331 -0.33 2.85 13.03
CA PRO A 331 -1.30 2.04 13.78
C PRO A 331 -2.71 1.96 13.21
N ALA A 332 -3.24 3.07 12.68
CA ALA A 332 -4.60 3.12 12.15
C ALA A 332 -4.79 2.29 10.89
N ILE A 333 -3.72 1.98 10.14
CA ILE A 333 -3.79 1.13 8.95
C ILE A 333 -3.68 -0.34 9.39
N PRO A 334 -4.69 -1.20 9.12
CA PRO A 334 -4.57 -2.62 9.38
C PRO A 334 -3.48 -3.26 8.51
N ALA A 335 -2.56 -3.99 9.13
CA ALA A 335 -1.41 -4.60 8.43
C ALA A 335 -0.99 -5.91 9.08
N ARG A 336 -0.52 -6.89 8.28
CA ARG A 336 0.04 -8.15 8.81
C ARG A 336 1.52 -8.00 9.14
N HIS A 337 2.27 -7.31 8.28
CA HIS A 337 3.67 -7.01 8.51
C HIS A 337 3.86 -5.52 8.75
N ARG A 338 4.53 -5.18 9.86
CA ARG A 338 5.02 -3.84 10.13
C ARG A 338 6.54 -3.86 10.17
N VAL A 339 7.16 -2.79 9.69
CA VAL A 339 8.60 -2.61 9.61
C VAL A 339 9.01 -1.33 10.30
N LEU A 340 10.31 -1.15 10.50
CA LEU A 340 10.85 0.15 10.88
C LEU A 340 10.86 1.06 9.63
N GLY A 341 10.07 2.13 9.67
CA GLY A 341 10.05 3.17 8.66
C GLY A 341 11.31 4.04 8.68
N HIS A 342 11.56 4.74 7.58
CA HIS A 342 12.66 5.69 7.41
C HIS A 342 12.09 7.11 7.44
N PRO A 343 12.28 7.87 8.53
CA PRO A 343 11.81 9.25 8.60
C PRO A 343 12.50 10.07 7.53
N SER A 344 11.69 10.74 6.72
CA SER A 344 12.08 11.68 5.68
C SER A 344 11.40 13.02 5.95
N GLY A 345 12.05 14.13 5.59
CA GLY A 345 11.48 15.48 5.72
C GLY A 345 11.54 16.08 7.14
N ILE A 346 10.42 16.63 7.62
CA ILE A 346 10.34 17.51 8.81
C ILE A 346 10.60 16.75 10.12
N ILE A 347 10.23 15.47 10.18
CA ILE A 347 10.42 14.64 11.36
C ILE A 347 11.88 14.20 11.45
N ARG A 348 12.65 14.83 12.34
CA ARG A 348 14.07 14.48 12.53
C ARG A 348 14.20 13.13 13.25
N PRO A 349 14.93 12.14 12.69
CA PRO A 349 15.20 10.91 13.39
C PRO A 349 16.00 11.16 14.67
N SER A 350 15.64 10.45 15.74
CA SER A 350 16.49 10.30 16.92
C SER A 350 17.81 9.60 16.55
N ARG A 351 18.89 9.88 17.30
CA ARG A 351 20.18 9.19 17.14
C ARG A 351 20.05 7.66 17.27
N ASP A 352 19.19 7.19 18.16
CA ASP A 352 18.92 5.76 18.35
C ASP A 352 18.17 5.18 17.15
N HIS A 353 17.31 5.98 16.53
CA HIS A 353 16.61 5.58 15.31
C HIS A 353 17.59 5.39 14.15
N VAL A 354 18.51 6.33 13.93
CA VAL A 354 19.56 6.21 12.90
C VAL A 354 20.45 4.98 13.14
N ALA A 355 20.84 4.73 14.39
CA ALA A 355 21.62 3.54 14.75
C ALA A 355 20.84 2.24 14.44
N ASN A 356 19.53 2.22 14.70
CA ASN A 356 18.67 1.10 14.36
C ASN A 356 18.54 0.89 12.85
N LEU A 357 18.39 1.94 12.04
CA LEU A 357 18.30 1.80 10.57
C LEU A 357 19.58 1.20 9.95
N SER A 358 20.73 1.55 10.51
CA SER A 358 22.03 0.97 10.12
C SER A 358 22.21 -0.48 10.59
N SER A 359 21.35 -0.99 11.46
CA SER A 359 21.49 -2.34 12.01
C SER A 359 21.12 -3.40 10.97
N SER A 360 21.99 -4.39 10.83
CA SER A 360 21.74 -5.57 9.99
C SER A 360 20.52 -6.37 10.45
N ILE A 361 20.05 -6.16 11.68
CA ILE A 361 18.88 -6.85 12.26
C ILE A 361 17.61 -6.59 11.44
N PHE A 362 17.47 -5.41 10.82
CA PHE A 362 16.29 -5.04 10.04
C PHE A 362 16.45 -5.25 8.52
N LYS A 363 17.49 -5.98 8.11
CA LYS A 363 17.69 -6.44 6.74
C LYS A 363 17.51 -7.96 6.70
N PRO A 364 16.74 -8.52 5.75
CA PRO A 364 16.62 -9.95 5.64
C PRO A 364 17.96 -10.56 5.21
N SER A 365 18.34 -11.65 5.85
CA SER A 365 19.52 -12.45 5.49
C SER A 365 19.15 -13.68 4.65
N THR A 366 17.88 -14.09 4.72
CA THR A 366 17.32 -15.19 3.94
C THR A 366 15.98 -14.80 3.33
N ARG A 367 15.54 -15.56 2.33
CA ARG A 367 14.23 -15.37 1.68
C ARG A 367 13.06 -15.50 2.65
N ALA A 368 13.15 -16.40 3.64
CA ALA A 368 12.09 -16.62 4.61
C ALA A 368 11.90 -15.44 5.58
N GLU A 369 12.93 -14.62 5.78
CA GLU A 369 12.85 -13.41 6.60
C GLU A 369 12.31 -12.19 5.83
N ALA A 370 12.23 -12.28 4.49
CA ALA A 370 11.77 -11.19 3.65
C ALA A 370 10.24 -11.09 3.66
N SER A 371 9.74 -9.88 3.85
CA SER A 371 8.32 -9.56 3.76
C SER A 371 7.84 -9.58 2.31
N ASP A 372 6.66 -10.14 2.07
CA ASP A 372 5.91 -10.00 0.82
C ASP A 372 4.94 -8.79 0.83
N GLN A 373 4.74 -8.14 2.00
CA GLN A 373 3.88 -6.96 2.15
C GLN A 373 4.62 -5.63 2.28
N THR A 374 5.94 -5.65 2.32
CA THR A 374 6.75 -4.45 2.54
C THR A 374 8.06 -4.53 1.77
N PHE A 375 8.52 -3.41 1.24
CA PHE A 375 9.82 -3.27 0.60
C PHE A 375 10.34 -1.85 0.78
N ARG A 376 11.57 -1.58 0.35
CA ARG A 376 12.15 -0.24 0.34
C ARG A 376 12.74 0.09 -1.03
N ILE A 377 12.75 1.36 -1.37
CA ILE A 377 13.50 1.89 -2.51
C ILE A 377 14.51 2.88 -1.97
N ARG A 378 15.78 2.68 -2.34
CA ARG A 378 16.89 3.57 -2.04
C ARG A 378 17.25 4.33 -3.31
N GLN A 379 17.28 5.65 -3.25
CA GLN A 379 17.61 6.52 -4.39
C GLN A 379 18.74 7.47 -4.02
N TRP A 380 19.64 7.76 -4.97
CA TRP A 380 20.72 8.74 -4.80
C TRP A 380 21.19 9.24 -6.16
N MET A 381 21.97 10.32 -6.18
CA MET A 381 22.68 10.78 -7.37
C MET A 381 24.18 10.56 -7.22
N ASP A 382 24.84 10.05 -8.26
CA ASP A 382 26.31 9.97 -8.28
C ASP A 382 26.90 11.23 -8.90
N LEU A 383 27.76 11.92 -8.14
CA LEU A 383 28.67 12.89 -8.73
C LEU A 383 29.85 12.10 -9.33
N ALA A 384 29.73 11.78 -10.63
CA ALA A 384 30.60 10.85 -11.38
C ALA A 384 32.12 11.10 -11.25
N THR A 385 32.54 12.26 -10.75
CA THR A 385 33.96 12.64 -10.58
C THR A 385 34.55 12.32 -9.21
N LEU A 386 33.75 11.99 -8.18
CA LEU A 386 34.25 11.80 -6.80
C LEU A 386 33.74 10.54 -6.09
N GLY A 387 32.84 9.75 -6.69
CA GLY A 387 32.28 8.56 -6.05
C GLY A 387 31.49 8.86 -4.77
N VAL A 388 30.96 10.09 -4.66
CA VAL A 388 30.15 10.55 -3.53
C VAL A 388 28.68 10.45 -3.92
N HIS A 389 27.90 9.71 -3.13
CA HIS A 389 26.45 9.67 -3.26
C HIS A 389 25.86 10.96 -2.64
N LEU A 390 25.14 11.73 -3.45
CA LEU A 390 24.45 12.94 -3.00
C LEU A 390 22.95 12.68 -2.91
N GLY A 391 22.33 13.14 -1.82
CA GLY A 391 20.87 13.10 -1.66
C GLY A 391 20.30 11.69 -1.51
N GLU A 392 21.00 10.81 -0.78
CA GLU A 392 20.51 9.46 -0.50
C GLU A 392 19.19 9.50 0.28
N GLU A 393 18.16 8.90 -0.29
CA GLU A 393 16.81 8.77 0.27
C GLU A 393 16.43 7.29 0.30
N VAL A 394 15.85 6.82 1.42
CA VAL A 394 15.25 5.48 1.52
C VAL A 394 13.78 5.64 1.86
N VAL A 395 12.93 5.06 1.03
CA VAL A 395 11.47 5.11 1.18
C VAL A 395 10.95 3.69 1.38
N THR A 396 10.15 3.48 2.40
CA THR A 396 9.52 2.20 2.75
C THR A 396 8.10 2.15 2.20
N TYR A 397 7.80 1.12 1.43
CA TYR A 397 6.49 0.85 0.87
C TYR A 397 5.81 -0.30 1.62
N SER A 398 4.49 -0.22 1.70
CA SER A 398 3.64 -1.29 2.23
C SER A 398 2.37 -1.40 1.41
N THR A 399 1.70 -2.54 1.54
CA THR A 399 0.46 -2.83 0.85
C THR A 399 -0.69 -3.04 1.82
N LEU A 400 -1.91 -3.14 1.28
CA LEU A 400 -3.13 -3.48 1.99
C LEU A 400 -3.58 -4.88 1.57
N ASP A 401 -4.22 -5.60 2.48
CA ASP A 401 -4.94 -6.81 2.10
C ASP A 401 -6.12 -6.45 1.19
N SER A 402 -6.35 -7.19 0.11
CA SER A 402 -7.46 -6.93 -0.81
C SER A 402 -8.82 -6.94 -0.13
N SER A 403 -8.98 -7.75 0.92
CA SER A 403 -10.21 -7.78 1.70
C SER A 403 -10.55 -6.45 2.38
N LEU A 404 -9.56 -5.59 2.67
CA LEU A 404 -9.75 -4.28 3.32
C LEU A 404 -10.29 -3.21 2.39
N TYR A 405 -10.16 -3.38 1.07
CA TYR A 405 -10.62 -2.39 0.08
C TYR A 405 -11.54 -2.98 -0.98
N THR A 406 -12.01 -4.22 -0.80
CA THR A 406 -13.03 -4.84 -1.65
C THR A 406 -14.41 -4.67 -1.00
N PRO A 407 -15.34 -3.92 -1.62
CA PRO A 407 -16.68 -3.75 -1.07
C PRO A 407 -17.45 -5.08 -1.08
N THR A 408 -18.30 -5.28 -0.06
CA THR A 408 -19.23 -6.41 0.03
C THR A 408 -20.66 -5.90 0.14
N PRO A 409 -21.69 -6.74 -0.05
CA PRO A 409 -23.08 -6.32 0.16
C PRO A 409 -23.35 -5.75 1.56
N GLU A 410 -22.70 -6.29 2.59
CA GLU A 410 -22.84 -5.84 3.99
C GLU A 410 -21.91 -4.65 4.31
N LYS A 411 -20.76 -4.55 3.62
CA LYS A 411 -19.77 -3.49 3.81
C LYS A 411 -19.53 -2.75 2.50
N PRO A 412 -20.54 -2.02 2.01
CA PRO A 412 -20.51 -1.49 0.66
C PRO A 412 -19.58 -0.30 0.52
N TRP A 413 -19.23 0.43 1.59
CA TRP A 413 -18.34 1.60 1.54
C TRP A 413 -16.85 1.24 1.61
N ARG A 414 -16.53 0.01 2.00
CA ARG A 414 -15.15 -0.48 2.08
C ARG A 414 -14.42 -0.31 0.75
N GLY A 415 -13.31 0.42 0.70
CA GLY A 415 -12.64 0.72 -0.57
C GLY A 415 -11.46 1.67 -0.52
N ILE A 416 -10.86 1.89 -1.68
CA ILE A 416 -9.94 3.01 -1.93
C ILE A 416 -10.75 4.18 -2.46
N TRP A 417 -10.55 5.36 -1.87
CA TRP A 417 -11.29 6.57 -2.19
C TRP A 417 -10.34 7.72 -2.44
N VAL A 418 -10.85 8.75 -3.09
CA VAL A 418 -10.21 10.06 -3.20
C VAL A 418 -11.10 11.10 -2.53
N GLY A 419 -10.49 12.00 -1.76
CA GLY A 419 -11.13 13.17 -1.17
C GLY A 419 -10.39 14.44 -1.56
N ASP A 420 -11.09 15.56 -1.57
CA ASP A 420 -10.50 16.86 -1.87
C ASP A 420 -10.62 17.79 -0.66
N TYR A 421 -9.48 18.17 -0.12
CA TYR A 421 -9.36 18.98 1.10
C TYR A 421 -9.03 20.44 0.77
N SER A 422 -9.70 20.98 -0.24
CA SER A 422 -9.68 22.42 -0.52
C SER A 422 -8.26 22.93 -0.82
N GLY A 423 -7.64 23.74 0.04
CA GLY A 423 -6.27 24.22 -0.11
C GLY A 423 -5.20 23.12 -0.09
N HIS A 424 -5.48 21.96 0.52
CA HIS A 424 -4.52 20.87 0.66
C HIS A 424 -4.51 19.90 -0.54
N GLY A 425 -5.51 19.99 -1.42
CA GLY A 425 -5.61 19.20 -2.64
C GLY A 425 -6.23 17.82 -2.45
N CYS A 426 -6.04 16.97 -3.45
CA CYS A 426 -6.62 15.63 -3.48
C CYS A 426 -5.75 14.61 -2.74
N GLU A 427 -6.40 13.74 -1.98
CA GLU A 427 -5.76 12.69 -1.21
C GLU A 427 -6.48 11.36 -1.36
N PHE A 428 -5.71 10.26 -1.33
CA PHE A 428 -6.24 8.91 -1.32
C PHE A 428 -6.48 8.42 0.10
N LEU A 429 -7.63 7.77 0.29
CA LEU A 429 -8.11 7.27 1.56
C LEU A 429 -8.40 5.77 1.46
N LEU A 430 -8.17 5.06 2.57
CA LEU A 430 -8.79 3.76 2.83
C LEU A 430 -10.06 4.01 3.64
N LEU A 431 -11.21 3.65 3.08
CA LEU A 431 -12.45 3.57 3.84
C LEU A 431 -12.53 2.17 4.41
N ASN A 432 -12.24 2.05 5.70
CA ASN A 432 -12.22 0.81 6.44
C ASN A 432 -13.56 0.59 7.17
N GLN A 433 -14.11 -0.61 7.03
CA GLN A 433 -15.27 -1.11 7.77
C GLN A 433 -14.83 -2.36 8.52
N PRO A 434 -14.25 -2.21 9.72
CA PRO A 434 -13.71 -3.32 10.48
C PRO A 434 -14.82 -4.29 10.88
N ASP A 435 -14.43 -5.53 11.14
CA ASP A 435 -15.35 -6.56 11.64
C ASP A 435 -15.48 -6.41 13.15
N ASP A 436 -16.71 -6.37 13.65
CA ASP A 436 -16.98 -6.38 15.09
C ASP A 436 -16.96 -7.84 15.59
N ASP A 437 -16.47 -8.08 16.81
CA ASP A 437 -16.32 -9.45 17.37
C ASP A 437 -17.63 -10.26 17.39
N VAL A 438 -18.79 -9.59 17.29
CA VAL A 438 -20.13 -10.18 17.28
C VAL A 438 -20.53 -10.70 15.88
N GLU A 439 -19.94 -10.20 14.80
CA GLU A 439 -20.36 -10.51 13.42
C GLU A 439 -20.02 -11.94 13.00
N GLY A 440 -18.97 -12.54 13.58
CA GLY A 440 -18.52 -13.90 13.24
C GLY A 440 -19.49 -15.02 13.60
N GLU A 441 -20.52 -14.73 14.39
CA GLU A 441 -21.51 -15.71 14.88
C GLU A 441 -22.90 -15.59 14.22
N GLU A 442 -23.14 -14.54 13.42
CA GLU A 442 -24.45 -14.30 12.82
C GLU A 442 -24.61 -15.04 11.49
N GLY A 443 -25.61 -15.92 11.41
CA GLY A 443 -25.99 -16.59 10.17
C GLY A 443 -26.53 -15.62 9.09
N PRO A 444 -26.63 -16.08 7.82
CA PRO A 444 -27.16 -15.28 6.72
C PRO A 444 -28.60 -14.85 7.04
N LEU A 445 -28.93 -13.60 6.67
CA LEU A 445 -30.27 -13.07 6.90
C LEU A 445 -31.27 -13.78 5.98
N VAL A 446 -32.20 -14.53 6.58
CA VAL A 446 -33.21 -15.29 5.82
C VAL A 446 -34.46 -14.43 5.63
N ARG A 447 -34.99 -14.44 4.41
CA ARG A 447 -36.27 -13.79 4.07
C ARG A 447 -37.43 -14.60 4.65
N SER A 448 -38.39 -13.92 5.28
CA SER A 448 -39.58 -14.59 5.82
C SER A 448 -40.60 -14.90 4.72
N GLU A 449 -41.42 -15.95 4.89
CA GLU A 449 -42.38 -16.39 3.87
C GLU A 449 -43.40 -15.32 3.45
N ASN A 450 -43.71 -14.37 4.35
CA ASN A 450 -44.70 -13.30 4.13
C ASN A 450 -44.07 -11.90 3.95
N GLU A 451 -42.75 -11.81 3.81
CA GLU A 451 -42.03 -10.54 3.74
C GLU A 451 -41.89 -10.07 2.29
N THR A 452 -42.26 -8.81 2.01
CA THR A 452 -42.06 -8.21 0.69
C THR A 452 -40.57 -8.04 0.38
N GLU A 453 -40.21 -7.81 -0.88
CA GLU A 453 -38.79 -7.63 -1.24
C GLU A 453 -38.27 -6.33 -0.62
N GLU A 454 -39.11 -5.31 -0.62
CA GLU A 454 -38.87 -4.00 -0.06
C GLU A 454 -38.64 -4.08 1.46
N ASP A 455 -39.53 -4.77 2.19
CA ASP A 455 -39.38 -4.95 3.64
C ASP A 455 -38.11 -5.73 3.99
N PHE A 456 -37.80 -6.78 3.21
CA PHE A 456 -36.57 -7.56 3.39
C PHE A 456 -35.33 -6.71 3.17
N GLN A 457 -35.34 -5.85 2.15
CA GLN A 457 -34.21 -5.01 1.84
C GLN A 457 -34.03 -3.88 2.87
N GLU A 458 -35.11 -3.27 3.35
CA GLU A 458 -35.02 -2.32 4.46
C GLU A 458 -34.45 -2.97 5.73
N ARG A 459 -34.88 -4.21 6.02
CA ARG A 459 -34.36 -4.98 7.14
C ARG A 459 -32.89 -5.35 6.97
N PHE A 460 -32.49 -5.79 5.77
CA PHE A 460 -31.09 -6.08 5.45
C PHE A 460 -30.21 -4.84 5.60
N LEU A 461 -30.64 -3.69 5.07
CA LEU A 461 -29.92 -2.44 5.23
C LEU A 461 -29.74 -2.09 6.70
N ARG A 462 -30.81 -2.16 7.51
CA ARG A 462 -30.75 -1.84 8.94
C ARG A 462 -29.88 -2.81 9.74
N GLU A 463 -29.98 -4.12 9.49
CA GLU A 463 -29.38 -5.16 10.35
C GLU A 463 -28.00 -5.62 9.89
N ARG A 464 -27.62 -5.37 8.63
CA ARG A 464 -26.36 -5.85 8.03
C ARG A 464 -25.48 -4.75 7.47
N VAL A 465 -26.07 -3.64 6.99
CA VAL A 465 -25.31 -2.58 6.29
C VAL A 465 -25.05 -1.37 7.20
N TYR A 466 -26.09 -0.84 7.85
CA TYR A 466 -26.02 0.31 8.72
C TYR A 466 -25.69 -0.10 10.15
N ARG A 467 -24.47 -0.59 10.36
CA ARG A 467 -23.96 -0.97 11.66
C ARG A 467 -22.46 -0.75 11.76
N GLY A 468 -21.97 -0.67 13.00
CA GLY A 468 -20.54 -0.55 13.29
C GLY A 468 -19.94 0.75 12.79
N ARG A 469 -18.61 0.83 12.82
CA ARG A 469 -17.85 2.05 12.48
C ARG A 469 -17.47 2.11 11.00
N LEU A 470 -17.38 3.34 10.48
CA LEU A 470 -16.78 3.64 9.19
C LEU A 470 -15.63 4.62 9.38
N GLU A 471 -14.44 4.19 8.97
CA GLU A 471 -13.19 4.88 9.22
C GLU A 471 -12.57 5.33 7.90
N ALA A 472 -12.32 6.62 7.74
CA ALA A 472 -11.54 7.12 6.62
C ALA A 472 -10.10 7.36 7.07
N ILE A 473 -9.16 6.57 6.56
CA ILE A 473 -7.73 6.64 6.90
C ILE A 473 -6.98 7.19 5.70
N LYS A 474 -6.12 8.19 5.91
CA LYS A 474 -5.32 8.79 4.84
C LYS A 474 -4.22 7.82 4.36
N LEU A 475 -4.25 7.36 3.11
CA LEU A 475 -3.14 6.62 2.49
C LEU A 475 -2.10 7.58 1.89
N THR A 476 -2.58 8.73 1.44
CA THR A 476 -1.80 9.95 1.29
C THR A 476 -2.43 11.03 2.16
N GLY A 477 -1.63 11.91 2.74
CA GLY A 477 -2.15 13.00 3.58
C GLY A 477 -1.48 14.33 3.29
N ASP A 478 -1.49 15.19 4.29
CA ASP A 478 -1.01 16.58 4.20
C ASP A 478 -0.18 16.93 5.46
N PRO A 479 0.40 18.15 5.53
CA PRO A 479 1.20 18.57 6.68
C PRO A 479 0.46 18.65 8.02
N ASN A 480 -0.86 18.87 8.02
CA ASN A 480 -1.72 18.90 9.19
C ASN A 480 -2.24 17.50 9.50
N VAL A 481 -2.90 16.90 8.51
CA VAL A 481 -3.45 15.55 8.33
C VAL A 481 -2.53 14.43 7.80
N PRO A 482 -1.50 13.89 8.48
CA PRO A 482 -0.53 13.03 7.79
C PRO A 482 -1.14 11.68 7.38
N ARG A 483 -0.48 11.02 6.42
CA ARG A 483 -0.84 9.66 6.04
C ARG A 483 -0.80 8.73 7.25
N GLY A 484 -1.69 7.75 7.25
CA GLY A 484 -1.88 6.79 8.32
C GLY A 484 -2.70 7.32 9.49
N GLU A 485 -3.19 8.56 9.43
CA GLU A 485 -4.14 9.10 10.39
C GLU A 485 -5.57 9.09 9.83
N TYR A 486 -6.54 9.15 10.74
CA TYR A 486 -7.93 9.32 10.35
C TYR A 486 -8.16 10.74 9.82
N THR A 487 -9.00 10.86 8.82
CA THR A 487 -9.55 12.17 8.39
C THR A 487 -10.94 12.39 8.97
N PHE A 488 -11.76 11.34 8.97
CA PHE A 488 -13.01 11.31 9.72
C PHE A 488 -13.35 9.89 10.15
N VAL A 489 -14.16 9.78 11.22
CA VAL A 489 -14.69 8.52 11.71
C VAL A 489 -16.16 8.68 12.08
N ALA A 490 -17.03 7.86 11.48
CA ALA A 490 -18.37 7.63 11.98
C ALA A 490 -18.33 6.43 12.93
N THR A 491 -18.57 6.66 14.22
CA THR A 491 -18.41 5.62 15.26
C THR A 491 -19.52 4.58 15.23
N ASP A 492 -20.68 4.94 14.68
CA ASP A 492 -21.80 4.03 14.44
C ASP A 492 -22.56 4.48 13.18
N LEU A 493 -22.81 3.56 12.25
CA LEU A 493 -23.67 3.76 11.09
C LEU A 493 -25.16 3.47 11.38
N GLY A 494 -25.43 2.75 12.48
CA GLY A 494 -26.75 2.35 12.95
C GLY A 494 -27.53 3.46 13.61
N ASP A 495 -28.39 3.09 14.55
CA ASP A 495 -29.39 3.98 15.13
C ASP A 495 -28.78 5.02 16.08
N ASP A 496 -27.68 4.70 16.80
CA ASP A 496 -27.05 5.65 17.74
C ASP A 496 -26.30 6.77 17.00
N GLY A 497 -25.76 6.43 15.83
CA GLY A 497 -25.13 7.36 14.91
C GLY A 497 -26.10 8.13 14.01
N PHE A 498 -27.35 7.67 13.85
CA PHE A 498 -28.30 8.28 12.93
C PHE A 498 -28.68 9.71 13.33
N VAL A 499 -28.56 10.65 12.39
CA VAL A 499 -28.99 12.06 12.56
C VAL A 499 -30.31 12.30 11.85
N GLY A 500 -30.46 11.78 10.64
CA GLY A 500 -31.67 11.95 9.84
C GLY A 500 -31.45 11.66 8.37
N VAL A 501 -32.47 11.96 7.57
CA VAL A 501 -32.40 11.92 6.11
C VAL A 501 -32.38 13.35 5.59
N ALA A 502 -31.38 13.69 4.76
CA ALA A 502 -31.27 15.00 4.18
C ALA A 502 -32.49 15.30 3.28
N GLN A 503 -33.09 16.48 3.43
CA GLN A 503 -34.31 16.87 2.71
C GLN A 503 -34.02 17.78 1.50
N GLU A 504 -32.89 18.48 1.54
CA GLU A 504 -32.57 19.54 0.58
C GLU A 504 -31.53 19.06 -0.46
N PRO A 505 -31.61 19.54 -1.71
CA PRO A 505 -30.57 19.31 -2.70
C PRO A 505 -29.19 19.85 -2.25
N PRO A 506 -28.07 19.26 -2.70
CA PRO A 506 -27.98 18.09 -3.58
C PRO A 506 -28.06 16.74 -2.84
N PHE A 507 -28.32 16.73 -1.53
CA PHE A 507 -28.24 15.53 -0.68
C PHE A 507 -29.59 14.88 -0.38
N GLN A 508 -30.67 15.35 -1.00
CA GLN A 508 -32.02 14.87 -0.73
C GLN A 508 -32.11 13.33 -0.79
N GLY A 509 -32.64 12.73 0.29
CA GLY A 509 -32.78 11.28 0.45
C GLY A 509 -31.55 10.57 1.03
N ALA A 510 -30.40 11.25 1.19
CA ALA A 510 -29.21 10.64 1.77
C ALA A 510 -29.33 10.47 3.29
N ARG A 511 -28.86 9.32 3.80
CA ARG A 511 -28.73 9.06 5.24
C ARG A 511 -27.58 9.90 5.80
N VAL A 512 -27.84 10.63 6.88
CA VAL A 512 -26.85 11.42 7.60
C VAL A 512 -26.57 10.78 8.95
N VAL A 513 -25.29 10.61 9.27
CA VAL A 513 -24.83 10.04 10.54
C VAL A 513 -23.81 10.96 11.21
N LYS A 514 -23.70 10.85 12.54
CA LYS A 514 -22.69 11.55 13.33
C LYS A 514 -21.31 11.08 12.92
N SER A 515 -20.38 12.01 12.84
CA SER A 515 -18.98 11.75 12.52
C SER A 515 -18.08 12.66 13.32
N LYS A 516 -16.81 12.31 13.40
CA LYS A 516 -15.75 13.14 13.97
C LYS A 516 -14.72 13.40 12.90
N GLY A 517 -14.40 14.66 12.65
CA GLY A 517 -13.34 15.08 11.74
C GLY A 517 -12.02 15.28 12.50
N HIS A 518 -10.89 14.82 11.96
CA HIS A 518 -9.58 15.02 12.57
C HIS A 518 -8.94 16.29 12.04
N VAL A 519 -8.48 17.16 12.93
CA VAL A 519 -7.79 18.40 12.58
C VAL A 519 -6.55 18.56 13.45
N ALA A 520 -5.53 19.25 12.92
CA ALA A 520 -4.30 19.54 13.64
C ALA A 520 -3.61 20.78 13.06
N ALA A 521 -2.67 21.36 13.81
CA ALA A 521 -1.72 22.32 13.26
C ALA A 521 -0.63 21.59 12.45
N MET A 522 0.16 22.35 11.67
CA MET A 522 1.22 21.79 10.85
C MET A 522 2.18 20.89 11.66
N GLY A 523 2.59 19.78 11.05
CA GLY A 523 3.38 18.74 11.69
C GLY A 523 2.57 17.80 12.59
N PHE A 524 1.24 17.76 12.41
CA PHE A 524 0.31 17.00 13.25
C PHE A 524 0.41 17.37 14.73
N HIS A 525 0.61 18.67 14.99
CA HIS A 525 0.74 19.19 16.35
C HIS A 525 -0.63 19.57 16.91
N GLN A 526 -0.86 19.30 18.21
CA GLN A 526 -2.13 19.59 18.90
C GLN A 526 -3.34 19.04 18.13
N ASP A 527 -3.22 17.79 17.69
CA ASP A 527 -4.30 17.10 16.99
C ASP A 527 -5.53 16.92 17.88
N LYS A 528 -6.71 17.04 17.29
CA LYS A 528 -7.99 16.85 17.97
C LYS A 528 -9.11 16.45 17.01
N TYR A 529 -10.21 15.97 17.58
CA TYR A 529 -11.41 15.65 16.83
C TYR A 529 -12.46 16.75 16.98
N ILE A 530 -13.09 17.14 15.88
CA ILE A 530 -14.18 18.11 15.85
C ILE A 530 -15.46 17.45 15.35
N GLU A 531 -16.60 18.08 15.64
CA GLU A 531 -17.89 17.58 15.18
C GLU A 531 -18.01 17.65 13.65
N SER A 532 -18.39 16.53 13.05
CA SER A 532 -18.75 16.46 11.64
C SER A 532 -19.98 15.58 11.42
N GLN A 533 -20.58 15.67 10.24
CA GLN A 533 -21.67 14.78 9.84
C GLN A 533 -21.29 14.11 8.53
N LEU A 534 -21.44 12.80 8.47
CA LEU A 534 -21.21 12.02 7.27
C LEU A 534 -22.53 11.81 6.53
N ILE A 535 -22.54 12.15 5.25
CA ILE A 535 -23.67 12.06 4.33
C ILE A 535 -23.42 10.89 3.38
N LEU A 536 -24.21 9.83 3.52
CA LEU A 536 -24.12 8.62 2.71
C LEU A 536 -24.92 8.79 1.41
N ILE A 537 -24.31 9.40 0.39
CA ILE A 537 -24.98 9.73 -0.89
C ILE A 537 -25.20 8.46 -1.72
N SER A 538 -24.18 7.63 -1.86
CA SER A 538 -24.26 6.30 -2.46
C SER A 538 -23.14 5.40 -1.94
N HIS A 539 -23.10 4.14 -2.40
CA HIS A 539 -21.97 3.26 -2.10
C HIS A 539 -20.64 3.71 -2.74
N ASN A 540 -20.66 4.64 -3.70
CA ASN A 540 -19.46 5.13 -4.39
C ASN A 540 -19.22 6.63 -4.22
N ARG A 541 -20.08 7.34 -3.47
CA ARG A 541 -19.95 8.77 -3.22
C ARG A 541 -20.39 9.10 -1.80
N LEU A 542 -19.54 9.83 -1.08
CA LEU A 542 -19.79 10.30 0.28
C LEU A 542 -19.58 11.81 0.34
N ALA A 543 -20.12 12.45 1.37
CA ALA A 543 -19.75 13.81 1.72
C ALA A 543 -19.65 13.97 3.24
N THR A 544 -18.75 14.83 3.69
CA THR A 544 -18.58 15.18 5.10
C THR A 544 -18.88 16.65 5.28
N TYR A 545 -19.82 16.96 6.17
CA TYR A 545 -20.10 18.32 6.62
C TYR A 545 -19.26 18.64 7.86
N TRP A 546 -18.35 19.60 7.73
CA TRP A 546 -17.50 20.11 8.81
C TRP A 546 -18.23 21.25 9.52
N VAL A 547 -18.92 20.92 10.62
CA VAL A 547 -19.94 21.78 11.25
C VAL A 547 -19.37 23.16 11.64
N GLU A 548 -18.21 23.16 12.29
CA GLU A 548 -17.59 24.39 12.80
C GLU A 548 -16.94 25.25 11.70
N PHE A 549 -16.42 24.61 10.64
CA PHE A 549 -15.85 25.31 9.49
C PHE A 549 -16.92 25.81 8.50
N GLY A 550 -18.11 25.22 8.52
CA GLY A 550 -19.20 25.60 7.61
C GLY A 550 -18.88 25.24 6.16
N HIS A 551 -18.38 24.03 5.90
CA HIS A 551 -18.19 23.55 4.53
C HIS A 551 -18.43 22.04 4.40
N ILE A 552 -18.68 21.61 3.17
CA ILE A 552 -18.92 20.21 2.81
C ILE A 552 -17.87 19.75 1.79
N SER A 553 -17.17 18.66 2.13
CA SER A 553 -16.20 17.99 1.26
C SER A 553 -16.81 16.71 0.71
N PHE A 554 -16.46 16.34 -0.52
CA PHE A 554 -16.90 15.08 -1.15
C PHE A 554 -15.76 14.06 -1.21
N PHE A 555 -16.17 12.80 -1.32
CA PHE A 555 -15.30 11.66 -1.52
C PHE A 555 -15.90 10.74 -2.58
N GLU A 556 -15.04 10.16 -3.42
CA GLU A 556 -15.45 9.22 -4.48
C GLU A 556 -14.56 7.98 -4.48
N ARG A 557 -15.18 6.83 -4.71
CA ARG A 557 -14.47 5.55 -4.78
C ARG A 557 -13.64 5.48 -6.05
N VAL A 558 -12.40 5.04 -5.91
CA VAL A 558 -11.48 4.82 -7.03
C VAL A 558 -11.51 3.35 -7.43
N ASP A 559 -11.86 3.08 -8.69
CA ASP A 559 -11.57 1.78 -9.31
C ASP A 559 -10.07 1.74 -9.66
N ILE A 560 -9.29 1.03 -8.84
CA ILE A 560 -7.84 0.90 -9.07
C ILE A 560 -7.52 -0.17 -10.13
N ASP A 561 -8.47 -1.06 -10.45
CA ASP A 561 -8.21 -2.21 -11.33
C ASP A 561 -8.15 -1.79 -12.80
N GLN A 562 -8.77 -0.66 -13.14
CA GLN A 562 -8.64 -0.04 -14.47
C GLN A 562 -7.18 0.31 -14.82
N PHE A 563 -6.27 0.41 -13.84
CA PHE A 563 -4.87 0.78 -14.07
C PHE A 563 -3.93 -0.42 -14.24
N LEU A 564 -4.42 -1.65 -14.08
CA LEU A 564 -3.59 -2.87 -14.06
C LEU A 564 -3.24 -3.40 -15.44
N VAL A 565 -4.02 -3.05 -16.47
CA VAL A 565 -3.77 -3.41 -17.86
C VAL A 565 -3.04 -2.24 -18.51
N PRO A 566 -1.81 -2.43 -19.02
CA PRO A 566 -1.16 -1.41 -19.83
C PRO A 566 -2.00 -1.08 -21.07
N GLY A 567 -2.14 0.22 -21.35
CA GLY A 567 -2.87 0.72 -22.51
C GLY A 567 -2.10 0.62 -23.82
#